data_AF-A0A1F5HBE1-F1
#
_entry.id   AF-A0A1F5HBE1-F1
#
_cell.length_a   1.000
_cell.length_b   1.000
_cell.length_c   1.000
_cell.angle_alpha   90.00
_cell.angle_beta   90.00
_cell.angle_gamma   90.00
#
_symmetry.space_group_name_H-M   'P 1'
#
loop_
_entity.id
_entity.type
_entity.pdbx_description
1 polymer ?
#
loop_
_entity_poly.entity_id
_entity_poly.type
_entity_poly.pdbx_seq_one_letter_code
_entity_poly.pdbx_strand_id
1 'polypeptide(L)'
;MLERNAGLDSVPSECVPFYLLTERQREVLQYRADGLSSCEIASVMGISYRTVEKHIHGISLIAIGDVYSISENYGYANQQRITTIGLIRDGVYYGYLSHDLSDTVISPLSEREVEIVDLLLDTGRTNPEMAGVLSISTRTVDAHMRSIHDKFDTRNCYQLAARAAYLKLHDRWPGKKNGS
;
A
#
# COMPACT_ATOMS: atom_id res chain seq x y z
N MET A 1 -14.95 -23.81 -2.77
CA MET A 1 -16.15 -23.12 -3.28
C MET A 1 -16.63 -22.20 -2.15
N LEU A 2 -15.93 -21.10 -1.92
CA LEU A 2 -16.34 -20.11 -0.92
C LEU A 2 -17.36 -19.19 -1.58
N GLU A 3 -18.47 -19.04 -0.86
CA GLU A 3 -19.73 -18.50 -1.32
C GLU A 3 -19.61 -17.03 -1.74
N ARG A 4 -20.27 -16.69 -2.85
CA ARG A 4 -20.56 -15.30 -3.20
C ARG A 4 -21.49 -14.74 -2.13
N ASN A 5 -20.95 -13.83 -1.32
CA ASN A 5 -21.62 -12.73 -0.62
C ASN A 5 -22.78 -13.10 0.31
N ALA A 6 -22.47 -13.25 1.61
CA ALA A 6 -23.31 -12.59 2.61
C ALA A 6 -23.38 -11.09 2.23
N GLY A 7 -24.58 -10.50 2.20
CA GLY A 7 -24.84 -9.20 1.55
C GLY A 7 -23.84 -8.10 1.92
N LEU A 8 -23.25 -7.47 0.89
CA LEU A 8 -22.36 -6.31 1.03
C LEU A 8 -23.01 -5.15 1.78
N ASP A 9 -24.34 -5.12 1.87
CA ASP A 9 -25.14 -4.14 2.60
C ASP A 9 -24.80 -4.02 4.10
N SER A 10 -24.15 -5.04 4.67
CA SER A 10 -23.70 -5.07 6.07
C SER A 10 -22.22 -4.67 6.27
N VAL A 11 -21.48 -4.48 5.19
CA VAL A 11 -20.04 -4.15 5.21
C VAL A 11 -19.88 -2.62 5.22
N PRO A 12 -19.07 -2.04 6.14
CA PRO A 12 -18.74 -0.62 6.08
C PRO A 12 -18.18 -0.23 4.71
N SER A 13 -18.62 0.90 4.15
CA SER A 13 -18.26 1.34 2.80
C SER A 13 -16.75 1.38 2.55
N GLU A 14 -15.98 1.74 3.58
CA GLU A 14 -14.53 1.82 3.56
C GLU A 14 -13.86 0.45 3.40
N CYS A 15 -14.54 -0.63 3.80
CA CYS A 15 -14.04 -2.00 3.74
C CYS A 15 -14.52 -2.75 2.49
N VAL A 16 -15.58 -2.27 1.82
CA VAL A 16 -16.18 -2.92 0.65
C VAL A 16 -15.14 -3.33 -0.40
N PRO A 17 -14.16 -2.49 -0.81
CA PRO A 17 -13.12 -2.89 -1.75
C PRO A 17 -12.34 -4.14 -1.33
N PHE A 18 -12.07 -4.31 -0.04
CA PHE A 18 -11.35 -5.46 0.48
C PHE A 18 -12.20 -6.74 0.47
N TYR A 19 -13.49 -6.64 0.79
CA TYR A 19 -14.43 -7.76 0.75
C TYR A 19 -14.74 -8.25 -0.66
N LEU A 20 -14.58 -7.38 -1.66
CA LEU A 20 -14.69 -7.76 -3.08
C LEU A 20 -13.48 -8.59 -3.57
N LEU A 21 -12.35 -8.55 -2.86
CA LEU A 21 -11.20 -9.39 -3.20
C LEU A 21 -11.53 -10.87 -2.98
N THR A 22 -11.08 -11.72 -3.89
CA THR A 22 -11.03 -13.17 -3.64
C THR A 22 -10.00 -13.50 -2.55
N GLU A 23 -10.12 -14.68 -1.94
CA GLU A 23 -9.13 -15.18 -0.98
C GLU A 23 -7.70 -15.12 -1.54
N ARG A 24 -7.49 -15.57 -2.79
CA ARG A 24 -6.17 -15.50 -3.45
C ARG A 24 -5.67 -14.08 -3.68
N GLN A 25 -6.56 -13.13 -3.95
CA GLN A 25 -6.17 -11.72 -4.08
C GLN A 25 -5.79 -11.12 -2.73
N ARG A 26 -6.48 -11.49 -1.64
CA ARG A 26 -6.08 -11.09 -0.29
C ARG A 26 -4.72 -11.66 0.10
N GLU A 27 -4.44 -12.93 -0.21
CA GLU A 27 -3.12 -13.54 0.01
C GLU A 27 -2.02 -12.78 -0.76
N VAL A 28 -2.24 -12.47 -2.04
CA VAL A 28 -1.29 -11.68 -2.85
C VAL A 28 -1.06 -10.29 -2.25
N LEU A 29 -2.14 -9.64 -1.78
CA LEU A 29 -2.06 -8.33 -1.13
C LEU A 29 -1.27 -8.40 0.19
N GLN A 30 -1.49 -9.46 0.99
CA GLN A 30 -0.73 -9.72 2.20
C GLN A 30 0.76 -9.88 1.90
N TYR A 31 1.14 -10.75 0.96
CA TYR A 31 2.55 -10.92 0.62
C TYR A 31 3.18 -9.64 0.05
N ARG A 32 2.42 -8.80 -0.65
CA ARG A 32 2.87 -7.46 -1.06
C ARG A 32 3.13 -6.55 0.15
N ALA A 33 2.24 -6.56 1.13
CA ALA A 33 2.41 -5.83 2.39
C ALA A 33 3.64 -6.35 3.17
N ASP A 34 3.95 -7.64 3.07
CA ASP A 34 5.15 -8.25 3.66
C ASP A 34 6.44 -7.93 2.89
N GLY A 35 6.33 -7.26 1.73
CA GLY A 35 7.46 -6.82 0.94
C GLY A 35 7.96 -7.82 -0.11
N LEU A 36 7.20 -8.88 -0.38
CA LEU A 36 7.56 -9.83 -1.43
C LEU A 36 7.35 -9.24 -2.83
N SER A 37 8.27 -9.56 -3.73
CA SER A 37 8.17 -9.34 -5.18
C SER A 37 7.21 -10.34 -5.82
N SER A 38 6.70 -10.05 -7.02
CA SER A 38 5.82 -10.98 -7.74
C SER A 38 6.45 -12.37 -7.96
N CYS A 39 7.78 -12.45 -8.08
CA CYS A 39 8.52 -13.72 -8.18
C CYS A 39 8.54 -14.48 -6.85
N GLU A 40 8.80 -13.80 -5.74
CA GLU A 40 8.77 -14.40 -4.40
C GLU A 40 7.35 -14.86 -4.05
N ILE A 41 6.33 -14.05 -4.36
CA ILE A 41 4.92 -14.41 -4.20
C ILE A 41 4.59 -15.67 -5.00
N ALA A 42 4.98 -15.73 -6.27
CA ALA A 42 4.76 -16.88 -7.13
C ALA A 42 5.38 -18.16 -6.53
N SER A 43 6.60 -18.02 -6.00
CA SER A 43 7.32 -19.12 -5.37
C SER A 43 6.63 -19.61 -4.10
N VAL A 44 6.21 -18.71 -3.21
CA VAL A 44 5.52 -19.05 -1.94
C VAL A 44 4.14 -19.65 -2.20
N MET A 45 3.40 -19.13 -3.18
CA MET A 45 2.06 -19.62 -3.51
C MET A 45 2.06 -20.88 -4.38
N GLY A 46 3.22 -21.33 -4.89
CA GLY A 46 3.31 -22.48 -5.80
C GLY A 46 2.59 -22.26 -7.14
N ILE A 47 2.57 -21.01 -7.65
CA ILE A 47 1.91 -20.63 -8.91
C ILE A 47 2.90 -19.90 -9.83
N SER A 48 2.49 -19.65 -11.08
CA SER A 48 3.34 -18.90 -12.02
C SER A 48 3.38 -17.40 -11.69
N TYR A 49 4.50 -16.75 -12.02
CA TYR A 49 4.61 -15.27 -12.01
C TYR A 49 3.44 -14.60 -12.76
N ARG A 50 3.06 -15.12 -13.93
CA ARG A 50 1.94 -14.58 -14.72
C ARG A 50 0.60 -14.71 -13.98
N THR A 51 0.43 -15.72 -13.14
CA THR A 51 -0.78 -15.88 -12.32
C THR A 51 -0.81 -14.83 -11.21
N VAL A 52 0.32 -14.53 -10.58
CA VAL A 52 0.44 -13.42 -9.61
C VAL A 52 0.07 -12.09 -10.25
N GLU A 53 0.63 -11.79 -11.43
CA GLU A 53 0.31 -10.55 -12.16
C GLU A 53 -1.18 -10.46 -12.52
N LYS A 54 -1.84 -11.58 -12.84
CA LYS A 54 -3.30 -11.61 -13.04
C LYS A 54 -4.06 -11.30 -11.75
N HIS A 55 -3.63 -11.81 -10.60
CA HIS A 55 -4.25 -11.47 -9.31
C HIS A 55 -4.08 -9.98 -8.98
N ILE A 56 -2.89 -9.42 -9.16
CA ILE A 56 -2.60 -7.99 -8.97
C ILE A 56 -3.46 -7.13 -9.91
N HIS A 57 -3.58 -7.55 -11.17
CA HIS A 57 -4.46 -6.88 -12.11
C HIS A 57 -5.93 -6.90 -11.64
N GLY A 58 -6.42 -8.05 -11.19
CA GLY A 58 -7.77 -8.17 -10.64
C GLY A 58 -8.00 -7.31 -9.39
N ILE A 59 -7.01 -7.19 -8.50
CA ILE A 59 -7.05 -6.27 -7.34
C ILE A 59 -7.26 -4.84 -7.83
N SER A 60 -6.51 -4.44 -8.86
CA SER A 60 -6.57 -3.10 -9.44
C SER A 60 -7.96 -2.80 -10.02
N LEU A 61 -8.60 -3.77 -10.68
CA LEU A 61 -9.95 -3.60 -11.24
C LEU A 61 -11.04 -3.43 -10.18
N ILE A 62 -10.91 -4.10 -9.03
CA ILE A 62 -11.91 -4.04 -7.96
C ILE A 62 -12.01 -2.64 -7.36
N ALA A 63 -10.91 -1.90 -7.27
CA ALA A 63 -10.96 -0.50 -6.84
C ALA A 63 -11.41 0.47 -7.95
N ILE A 64 -11.14 0.15 -9.21
CA ILE A 64 -11.51 0.98 -10.37
C ILE A 64 -13.02 0.91 -10.67
N GLY A 65 -13.68 -0.20 -10.35
CA GLY A 65 -15.06 -0.50 -10.77
C GLY A 65 -16.22 0.16 -10.03
N ASP A 66 -15.98 1.23 -9.24
CA ASP A 66 -16.96 2.26 -8.78
C ASP A 66 -16.56 2.92 -7.43
N VAL A 67 -15.61 2.36 -6.66
CA VAL A 67 -15.30 2.84 -5.29
C VAL A 67 -14.16 3.86 -5.21
N TYR A 68 -13.19 3.84 -6.14
CA TYR A 68 -12.04 4.76 -6.19
C TYR A 68 -11.90 5.46 -7.56
N SER A 69 -13.02 5.81 -8.21
CA SER A 69 -13.00 6.61 -9.43
C SER A 69 -12.67 8.08 -9.08
N ILE A 70 -11.39 8.37 -8.91
CA ILE A 70 -10.86 9.74 -8.97
C ILE A 70 -9.67 9.73 -9.93
N SER A 71 -9.82 10.57 -10.97
CA SER A 71 -8.82 11.03 -11.94
C SER A 71 -8.61 10.18 -13.21
N GLU A 72 -9.25 10.63 -14.28
CA GLU A 72 -9.09 10.25 -15.70
C GLU A 72 -7.65 10.44 -16.27
N ASN A 73 -6.64 10.70 -15.42
CA ASN A 73 -5.29 11.13 -15.87
C ASN A 73 -4.11 10.26 -15.38
N TYR A 74 -4.34 9.15 -14.68
CA TYR A 74 -3.24 8.27 -14.26
C TYR A 74 -3.24 6.99 -15.09
N GLY A 75 -2.20 6.81 -15.91
CA GLY A 75 -2.03 5.63 -16.75
C GLY A 75 -2.08 4.33 -15.93
N TYR A 76 -2.52 3.26 -16.58
CA TYR A 76 -2.81 1.93 -16.00
C TYR A 76 -1.76 1.39 -15.01
N ALA A 77 -0.46 1.66 -15.20
CA ALA A 77 0.60 1.21 -14.30
C ALA A 77 0.62 1.93 -12.94
N ASN A 78 0.27 3.22 -12.90
CA ASN A 78 0.19 3.98 -11.66
C ASN A 78 -1.06 3.58 -10.87
N GLN A 79 -2.16 3.28 -11.58
CA GLN A 79 -3.41 2.84 -10.94
C GLN A 79 -3.24 1.58 -10.09
N GLN A 80 -2.46 0.58 -10.56
CA GLN A 80 -2.21 -0.63 -9.77
C GLN A 80 -1.53 -0.32 -8.45
N ARG A 81 -0.53 0.57 -8.48
CA ARG A 81 0.22 0.99 -7.28
C ARG A 81 -0.68 1.73 -6.30
N ILE A 82 -1.48 2.69 -6.80
CA ILE A 82 -2.42 3.47 -5.99
C ILE A 82 -3.40 2.54 -5.29
N THR A 83 -4.08 1.68 -6.04
CA THR A 83 -5.03 0.72 -5.50
C THR A 83 -4.38 -0.23 -4.50
N THR A 84 -3.21 -0.78 -4.83
CA THR A 84 -2.54 -1.73 -3.95
C THR A 84 -2.12 -1.07 -2.64
N ILE A 85 -1.57 0.15 -2.68
CA ILE A 85 -1.19 0.90 -1.47
C ILE A 85 -2.42 1.26 -0.63
N GLY A 86 -3.50 1.73 -1.26
CA GLY A 86 -4.75 2.03 -0.57
C GLY A 86 -5.33 0.82 0.14
N LEU A 87 -5.42 -0.32 -0.55
CA LEU A 87 -5.91 -1.57 0.05
C LEU A 87 -4.98 -2.14 1.13
N ILE A 88 -3.67 -1.92 1.02
CA ILE A 88 -2.73 -2.27 2.10
C ILE A 88 -2.99 -1.40 3.33
N ARG A 89 -3.06 -0.08 3.16
CA ARG A 89 -3.33 0.88 4.23
C ARG A 89 -4.66 0.57 4.93
N ASP A 90 -5.73 0.39 4.17
CA ASP A 90 -7.06 0.11 4.70
C ASP A 90 -7.10 -1.28 5.34
N GLY A 91 -6.45 -2.28 4.71
CA GLY A 91 -6.29 -3.62 5.27
C GLY A 91 -5.58 -3.61 6.63
N VAL A 92 -4.60 -2.73 6.84
CA VAL A 92 -3.95 -2.52 8.14
C VAL A 92 -4.90 -1.83 9.12
N TYR A 93 -5.52 -0.71 8.73
CA TYR A 93 -6.41 0.06 9.62
C TYR A 93 -7.62 -0.72 10.12
N TYR A 94 -8.18 -1.57 9.28
CA TYR A 94 -9.35 -2.38 9.62
C TYR A 94 -9.01 -3.81 10.06
N GLY A 95 -7.71 -4.14 10.20
CA GLY A 95 -7.25 -5.41 10.75
C GLY A 95 -7.44 -6.63 9.84
N TYR A 96 -7.56 -6.42 8.53
CA TYR A 96 -7.73 -7.50 7.55
C TYR A 96 -6.42 -8.05 6.99
N LEU A 97 -5.33 -7.29 7.08
CA LEU A 97 -3.99 -7.80 6.80
C LEU A 97 -3.31 -8.17 8.12
N SER A 98 -2.93 -9.44 8.22
CA SER A 98 -2.16 -9.95 9.35
C SER A 98 -0.77 -9.36 9.27
N HIS A 99 -0.36 -8.60 10.29
CA HIS A 99 0.98 -8.03 10.33
C HIS A 99 1.61 -8.26 11.70
N ASP A 100 2.88 -8.64 11.72
CA ASP A 100 3.70 -8.55 12.94
C ASP A 100 4.76 -7.46 12.73
N LEU A 101 4.30 -6.21 12.80
CA LEU A 101 5.12 -5.01 12.63
C LEU A 101 5.43 -4.35 13.97
N SER A 102 5.11 -5.04 15.07
CA SER A 102 5.09 -4.50 16.43
C SER A 102 6.49 -4.27 17.01
N ASP A 103 7.47 -5.07 16.60
CA ASP A 103 8.82 -5.07 17.18
C ASP A 103 9.88 -4.33 16.34
N THR A 104 9.47 -3.60 15.30
CA THR A 104 10.43 -2.89 14.42
C THR A 104 10.90 -1.57 15.06
N VAL A 105 12.20 -1.47 15.36
CA VAL A 105 12.85 -0.21 15.74
C VAL A 105 13.06 0.63 14.50
N ILE A 106 12.34 1.75 14.39
CA ILE A 106 12.44 2.69 13.28
C ILE A 106 13.18 3.96 13.70
N SER A 107 13.95 4.50 12.77
CA SER A 107 14.65 5.77 13.00
C SER A 107 13.73 6.97 12.73
N PRO A 108 13.93 8.12 13.43
CA PRO A 108 13.14 9.34 13.19
C PRO A 108 13.17 9.83 11.75
N LEU A 109 12.01 10.27 11.25
CA LEU A 109 11.89 10.93 9.96
C LEU A 109 12.15 12.44 10.07
N SER A 110 12.77 13.00 9.05
CA SER A 110 12.77 14.45 8.79
C SER A 110 11.40 14.91 8.27
N GLU A 111 11.13 16.21 8.36
CA GLU A 111 9.87 16.80 7.87
C GLU A 111 9.59 16.44 6.39
N ARG A 112 10.63 16.51 5.54
CA ARG A 112 10.50 16.16 4.12
C ARG A 112 10.21 14.68 3.90
N GLU A 113 10.76 13.79 4.73
CA GLU A 113 10.47 12.36 4.64
C GLU A 113 9.05 12.05 5.12
N VAL A 114 8.54 12.77 6.12
CA VAL A 114 7.13 12.68 6.54
C VAL A 114 6.21 13.05 5.38
N GLU A 115 6.43 14.19 4.72
CA GLU A 115 5.65 14.62 3.55
C GLU A 115 5.63 13.55 2.45
N ILE A 116 6.77 12.91 2.17
CA ILE A 116 6.89 11.85 1.16
C ILE A 116 6.08 10.61 1.55
N VAL A 117 6.15 10.17 2.82
CA VAL A 117 5.37 9.02 3.26
C VAL A 117 3.88 9.34 3.27
N ASP A 118 3.48 10.56 3.61
CA ASP A 118 2.09 11.01 3.56
C ASP A 118 1.55 10.98 2.12
N LEU A 119 2.28 11.56 1.15
CA LEU A 119 1.91 11.50 -0.27
C LEU A 119 1.82 10.05 -0.78
N LEU A 120 2.74 9.19 -0.34
CA LEU A 120 2.69 7.77 -0.67
C LEU A 120 1.42 7.10 -0.14
N LEU A 121 1.09 7.30 1.14
CA LEU A 121 -0.06 6.66 1.78
C LEU A 121 -1.39 7.18 1.26
N ASP A 122 -1.50 8.48 1.01
CA ASP A 122 -2.77 9.12 0.64
C ASP A 122 -3.10 8.93 -0.84
N THR A 123 -2.08 8.90 -1.69
CA THR A 123 -2.29 8.94 -3.14
C THR A 123 -1.50 7.90 -3.92
N GLY A 124 -0.69 7.06 -3.27
CA GLY A 124 0.10 6.01 -3.93
C GLY A 124 1.11 6.53 -4.96
N ARG A 125 1.40 7.83 -4.96
CA ARG A 125 2.20 8.50 -6.00
C ARG A 125 3.56 7.84 -6.21
N THR A 126 3.99 7.88 -7.46
CA THR A 126 5.34 7.53 -7.89
C THR A 126 6.33 8.65 -7.55
N ASN A 127 7.63 8.35 -7.56
CA ASN A 127 8.65 9.35 -7.23
C ASN A 127 8.59 10.59 -8.15
N PRO A 128 8.36 10.48 -9.47
CA PRO A 128 8.14 11.65 -10.33
C PRO A 128 6.90 12.48 -9.97
N GLU A 129 5.79 11.83 -9.60
CA GLU A 129 4.56 12.53 -9.21
C GLU A 129 4.74 13.25 -7.87
N MET A 130 5.37 12.60 -6.88
CA MET A 130 5.73 13.24 -5.61
C MET A 130 6.69 14.41 -5.82
N ALA A 131 7.67 14.27 -6.73
CA ALA A 131 8.58 15.35 -7.08
C ALA A 131 7.84 16.57 -7.66
N GLY A 132 6.86 16.33 -8.52
CA GLY A 132 5.98 17.37 -9.05
C GLY A 132 5.16 18.07 -7.97
N VAL A 133 4.57 17.32 -7.02
CA VAL A 133 3.80 17.89 -5.90
C VAL A 133 4.70 18.72 -4.97
N LEU A 134 5.88 18.20 -4.64
CA LEU A 134 6.81 18.83 -3.70
C LEU A 134 7.71 19.91 -4.32
N SER A 135 7.58 20.16 -5.63
CA SER A 135 8.42 21.10 -6.40
C SER A 135 9.92 20.85 -6.23
N ILE A 136 10.34 19.57 -6.28
CA ILE A 136 11.74 19.12 -6.19
C ILE A 136 12.07 18.15 -7.33
N SER A 137 13.34 17.74 -7.46
CA SER A 137 13.73 16.77 -8.48
C SER A 137 13.33 15.35 -8.09
N THR A 138 13.03 14.49 -9.08
CA THR A 138 12.84 13.04 -8.87
C THR A 138 14.02 12.41 -8.15
N ARG A 139 15.25 12.83 -8.48
CA ARG A 139 16.48 12.36 -7.84
C ARG A 139 16.50 12.67 -6.33
N THR A 140 15.96 13.82 -5.93
CA THR A 140 15.82 14.21 -4.53
C THR A 140 14.82 13.30 -3.82
N VAL A 141 13.66 13.04 -4.44
CA VAL A 141 12.68 12.08 -3.91
C VAL A 141 13.28 10.69 -3.81
N ASP A 142 14.04 10.22 -4.80
CA ASP A 142 14.72 8.91 -4.75
C ASP A 142 15.71 8.82 -3.58
N ALA A 143 16.43 9.92 -3.29
CA ALA A 143 17.35 9.97 -2.16
C ALA A 143 16.59 9.89 -0.82
N HIS A 144 15.49 10.62 -0.68
CA HIS A 144 14.62 10.51 0.49
C HIS A 144 13.98 9.13 0.62
N MET A 145 13.49 8.54 -0.46
CA MET A 145 12.90 7.19 -0.45
C MET A 145 13.92 6.13 -0.02
N ARG A 146 15.19 6.23 -0.45
CA ARG A 146 16.26 5.35 0.04
C ARG A 146 16.46 5.50 1.55
N SER A 147 16.59 6.73 2.03
CA SER A 147 16.70 7.01 3.47
C SER A 147 15.48 6.48 4.25
N ILE A 148 14.26 6.67 3.74
CA ILE A 148 13.04 6.15 4.36
C ILE A 148 13.07 4.63 4.42
N HIS A 149 13.45 3.95 3.32
CA HIS A 149 13.55 2.49 3.30
C HIS A 149 14.56 1.97 4.32
N ASP A 150 15.70 2.63 4.47
CA ASP A 150 16.70 2.28 5.49
C ASP A 150 16.16 2.50 6.91
N LYS A 151 15.47 3.62 7.16
CA LYS A 151 14.91 3.97 8.48
C LYS A 151 13.75 3.08 8.90
N PHE A 152 12.96 2.63 7.93
CA PHE A 152 11.80 1.77 8.14
C PHE A 152 12.14 0.29 7.95
N ASP A 153 13.37 -0.07 7.54
CA ASP A 153 13.79 -1.42 7.18
C ASP A 153 12.84 -2.08 6.17
N THR A 154 12.58 -1.40 5.05
CA THR A 154 11.63 -1.86 4.03
C THR A 154 12.27 -2.08 2.67
N ARG A 155 11.83 -3.14 2.00
CA ARG A 155 12.34 -3.56 0.68
C ARG A 155 11.70 -2.79 -0.47
N ASN A 156 10.48 -2.31 -0.27
CA ASN A 156 9.70 -1.62 -1.29
C ASN A 156 8.59 -0.75 -0.69
N CYS A 157 7.94 0.04 -1.54
CA CYS A 157 6.88 0.97 -1.17
C CYS A 157 5.63 0.31 -0.58
N TYR A 158 5.34 -0.95 -0.92
CA TYR A 158 4.16 -1.65 -0.40
C TYR A 158 4.38 -2.06 1.05
N GLN A 159 5.57 -2.57 1.36
CA GLN A 159 5.98 -2.83 2.74
C GLN A 159 6.10 -1.55 3.56
N LEU A 160 6.61 -0.47 2.95
CA LEU A 160 6.62 0.85 3.56
C LEU A 160 5.20 1.34 3.88
N ALA A 161 4.24 1.18 2.96
CA ALA A 161 2.85 1.54 3.21
C ALA A 161 2.26 0.76 4.39
N ALA A 162 2.50 -0.55 4.45
CA ALA A 162 2.04 -1.40 5.56
C ALA A 162 2.63 -0.94 6.91
N ARG A 163 3.97 -0.76 6.98
CA ARG A 163 4.66 -0.28 8.20
C ARG A 163 4.21 1.10 8.61
N ALA A 164 4.11 2.04 7.67
CA ALA A 164 3.70 3.40 7.97
C ALA A 164 2.24 3.47 8.45
N ALA A 165 1.32 2.74 7.83
CA ALA A 165 -0.07 2.65 8.27
C ALA A 165 -0.17 2.06 9.69
N TYR A 166 0.56 0.97 9.97
CA TYR A 166 0.60 0.35 11.29
C TYR A 166 1.07 1.34 12.37
N LEU A 167 2.17 2.05 12.11
CA LEU A 167 2.73 3.01 13.06
C LEU A 167 1.79 4.20 13.30
N LYS A 168 1.09 4.68 12.26
CA LYS A 168 0.07 5.72 12.41
C LYS A 168 -1.12 5.25 13.23
N LEU A 169 -1.62 4.03 12.98
CA LEU A 169 -2.73 3.43 13.72
C LEU A 169 -2.45 3.31 15.22
N HIS A 170 -1.21 2.99 15.56
CA HIS A 170 -0.78 2.76 16.95
C HIS A 170 -0.13 3.98 17.62
N ASP A 171 -0.24 5.19 17.04
CA ASP A 171 0.39 6.41 17.57
C ASP A 171 1.91 6.31 17.78
N ARG A 172 2.59 5.46 16.99
CA ARG A 172 4.04 5.20 17.03
C ARG A 172 4.80 5.88 15.88
N TRP A 173 4.21 6.91 15.29
CA TRP A 173 4.78 7.60 14.15
C TRP A 173 6.12 8.28 14.49
N PRO A 174 7.22 7.99 13.77
CA PRO A 174 8.56 8.50 14.09
C PRO A 174 8.85 9.89 13.50
N GLY A 175 7.87 10.55 12.90
CA GLY A 175 7.94 11.94 12.47
C GLY A 175 7.39 12.87 13.54
N LYS A 176 7.92 14.10 13.64
CA LYS A 176 7.30 15.12 14.51
C LYS A 176 5.85 15.32 14.08
N LYS A 177 4.88 15.10 14.99
CA LYS A 177 3.54 15.67 14.84
C LYS A 177 3.75 17.19 14.79
N ASN A 178 3.41 17.84 13.68
CA ASN A 178 3.32 19.30 13.67
C ASN A 178 2.41 19.69 14.83
N GLY A 179 2.86 20.69 15.58
CA GLY A 179 2.30 21.07 16.87
C GLY A 179 0.78 21.21 16.87
N SER A 180 0.24 20.91 18.05
CA SER A 180 -1.09 21.22 18.56
C SER A 180 -1.63 22.58 18.14
#